data_AF-A0AAN7L6Q2-F1
#
_entry.id   AF-A0AAN7L6Q2-F1
#
_cell.length_a   1.000
_cell.length_b   1.000
_cell.length_c   1.000
_cell.angle_alpha   90.00
_cell.angle_beta   90.00
_cell.angle_gamma   90.00
#
_symmetry.space_group_name_H-M   'P 1'
#
loop_
_entity.id
_entity.type
_entity.pdbx_description
1 polymer ?
#
loop_
_entity_poly.entity_id
_entity_poly.type
_entity_poly.pdbx_seq_one_letter_code
_entity_poly.pdbx_strand_id
1 'polypeptide(L)'
;MEAVGDRESWAEVVKEEEEEEEEEEEEEEGDSANNIGDAIASTDDEDALKRRISAHPLYGKLVEMHLGCLKVSVMGDVAGDLDHHETRYQQQPKDCNKYPQKMLHQSDLDHFMEAYCVALSKLREAMEEPQQKSMAFISSMHSQLQEMSAIPIAHSNGPAHPLPPPTSSSGK
;
A
#
# COMPACT_ATOMS: atom_id res chain seq x y z
N MET A 1 4.08 -24.13 -21.10
CA MET A 1 2.69 -24.04 -21.58
C MET A 1 1.89 -23.47 -20.44
N GLU A 2 1.28 -22.33 -20.74
CA GLU A 2 0.64 -21.36 -19.85
C GLU A 2 -0.65 -21.90 -19.23
N ALA A 3 -1.07 -21.29 -18.12
CA ALA A 3 -2.41 -20.71 -18.03
C ALA A 3 -2.43 -19.60 -16.97
N VAL A 4 -2.78 -18.40 -17.45
CA VAL A 4 -3.15 -17.18 -16.73
C VAL A 4 -4.68 -17.18 -16.58
N GLY A 5 -5.22 -16.52 -15.55
CA GLY A 5 -6.67 -16.33 -15.30
C GLY A 5 -7.06 -16.99 -13.98
N ASP A 6 -7.62 -16.31 -12.98
CA ASP A 6 -8.82 -15.50 -13.07
C ASP A 6 -8.70 -14.19 -12.26
N ARG A 7 -8.61 -13.06 -12.97
CA ARG A 7 -8.89 -11.71 -12.43
C ARG A 7 -10.21 -11.15 -12.98
N GLU A 8 -10.90 -11.92 -13.81
CA GLU A 8 -12.10 -11.50 -14.55
C GLU A 8 -13.39 -11.68 -13.74
N SER A 9 -13.37 -12.46 -12.65
CA SER A 9 -14.57 -12.76 -11.85
C SER A 9 -15.18 -11.55 -11.10
N TRP A 10 -14.43 -10.48 -10.85
CA TRP A 10 -14.97 -9.32 -10.12
C TRP A 10 -15.62 -8.28 -11.05
N ALA A 11 -15.24 -8.26 -12.33
CA ALA A 11 -15.82 -7.33 -13.29
C ALA A 11 -17.22 -7.77 -13.74
N GLU A 12 -17.48 -9.07 -13.71
CA GLU A 12 -18.77 -9.66 -14.10
C GLU A 12 -19.82 -9.50 -12.98
N VAL A 13 -19.42 -9.66 -11.72
CA VAL A 13 -20.28 -9.42 -10.55
C VAL A 13 -20.78 -7.97 -10.47
N VAL A 14 -19.91 -7.00 -10.74
CA VAL A 14 -20.28 -5.57 -10.73
C VAL A 14 -21.26 -5.24 -11.86
N LYS A 15 -21.20 -5.98 -12.96
CA LYS A 15 -22.08 -5.77 -14.11
C LYS A 15 -23.48 -6.34 -13.88
N GLU A 16 -23.61 -7.42 -13.10
CA GLU A 16 -24.89 -8.00 -12.72
C GLU A 16 -25.61 -7.15 -11.64
N GLU A 17 -24.87 -6.47 -10.75
CA GLU A 17 -25.46 -5.57 -9.74
C GLU A 17 -26.05 -4.27 -10.36
N GLU A 18 -25.51 -3.77 -11.48
CA GLU A 18 -26.04 -2.58 -12.15
C GLU A 18 -27.34 -2.83 -12.96
N GLU A 19 -27.61 -4.07 -13.39
CA GLU A 19 -28.83 -4.41 -14.14
C GLU A 19 -30.06 -4.66 -13.25
N GLU A 20 -29.88 -4.93 -11.95
CA GLU A 20 -31.02 -5.08 -11.01
C GLU A 20 -31.59 -3.72 -10.50
N GLU A 21 -30.89 -2.60 -10.65
CA GLU A 21 -31.38 -1.29 -10.18
C GLU A 21 -32.34 -0.57 -11.15
N GLU A 22 -32.47 -1.00 -12.42
CA GLU A 22 -33.32 -0.31 -13.41
C GLU A 22 -34.79 -0.81 -13.50
N GLU A 23 -35.21 -1.84 -12.75
CA GLU A 23 -36.58 -2.38 -12.83
C GLU A 23 -37.59 -1.89 -11.77
N GLU A 24 -37.23 -0.96 -10.86
CA GLU A 24 -38.15 -0.43 -9.84
C GLU A 24 -38.53 1.05 -10.02
N GLU A 25 -39.07 1.44 -11.17
CA GLU A 25 -39.80 2.72 -11.29
C GLU A 25 -41.10 2.56 -12.09
N GLU A 26 -42.19 2.03 -11.50
CA GLU A 26 -43.57 2.40 -11.90
C GLU A 26 -44.60 2.25 -10.73
N GLU A 27 -45.17 3.42 -10.35
CA GLU A 27 -46.52 3.72 -9.80
C GLU A 27 -46.98 3.26 -8.38
N GLU A 28 -47.26 4.23 -7.48
CA GLU A 28 -48.64 4.60 -7.08
C GLU A 28 -48.72 5.84 -6.16
N GLU A 29 -49.70 6.69 -6.42
CA GLU A 29 -50.11 7.86 -5.63
C GLU A 29 -51.01 7.43 -4.46
N GLY A 30 -50.60 7.67 -3.21
CA GLY A 30 -51.39 7.35 -2.01
C GLY A 30 -50.97 8.15 -0.77
N ASP A 31 -51.84 9.03 -0.32
CA ASP A 31 -51.70 9.82 0.91
C ASP A 31 -51.73 8.91 2.16
N SER A 32 -50.59 8.73 2.83
CA SER A 32 -50.51 8.29 4.23
C SER A 32 -49.12 8.53 4.80
N ALA A 33 -49.10 9.35 5.86
CA ALA A 33 -47.94 9.66 6.68
C ALA A 33 -47.17 8.39 7.09
N ASN A 34 -45.98 8.20 6.53
CA ASN A 34 -44.98 7.30 7.07
C ASN A 34 -43.70 8.10 7.30
N ASN A 35 -43.28 8.15 8.56
CA ASN A 35 -42.01 8.67 9.03
C ASN A 35 -40.88 8.10 8.16
N ILE A 36 -40.37 8.91 7.23
CA ILE A 36 -39.02 8.73 6.71
C ILE A 36 -38.09 9.09 7.86
N GLY A 37 -37.77 8.06 8.65
CA GLY A 37 -36.64 8.06 9.57
C GLY A 37 -35.34 8.06 8.79
N ASP A 38 -35.13 9.06 7.93
CA ASP A 38 -33.81 9.46 7.49
C ASP A 38 -33.37 10.55 8.47
N ALA A 39 -32.90 10.08 9.61
CA ALA A 39 -32.14 10.92 10.53
C ALA A 39 -30.83 11.24 9.81
N ILE A 40 -30.84 12.33 9.05
CA ILE A 40 -29.67 13.19 8.92
C ILE A 40 -29.11 13.34 10.34
N ALA A 41 -28.08 12.56 10.68
CA ALA A 41 -27.34 12.75 11.90
C ALA A 41 -27.00 14.24 11.91
N SER A 42 -27.49 14.95 12.93
CA SER A 42 -27.26 16.39 12.97
C SER A 42 -25.74 16.58 12.94
N THR A 43 -25.24 17.63 12.29
CA THR A 43 -23.78 17.87 12.25
C THR A 43 -23.16 17.90 13.66
N ASP A 44 -23.98 18.19 14.68
CA ASP A 44 -23.62 18.11 16.09
C ASP A 44 -23.29 16.67 16.56
N ASP A 45 -24.02 15.66 16.08
CA ASP A 45 -23.75 14.25 16.39
C ASP A 45 -22.43 13.77 15.75
N GLU A 46 -22.15 14.21 14.52
CA GLU A 46 -20.89 13.92 13.82
C GLU A 46 -19.70 14.57 14.54
N ASP A 47 -19.81 15.84 14.91
CA ASP A 47 -18.77 16.56 15.64
C ASP A 47 -18.56 16.01 17.06
N ALA A 48 -19.64 15.58 17.72
CA ALA A 48 -19.56 14.86 18.99
C ALA A 48 -18.82 13.53 18.83
N LEU A 49 -19.07 12.78 17.76
CA LEU A 49 -18.37 11.53 17.47
C LEU A 49 -16.88 11.76 17.17
N LYS A 50 -16.54 12.74 16.31
CA LYS A 50 -15.15 13.13 16.04
C LYS A 50 -14.41 13.51 17.32
N ARG A 51 -15.06 14.26 18.22
CA ARG A 51 -14.51 14.64 19.52
C ARG A 51 -14.26 13.41 20.41
N ARG A 52 -15.18 12.45 20.42
CA ARG A 52 -15.02 11.18 21.15
C ARG A 52 -13.87 10.35 20.58
N ILE A 53 -13.74 10.24 19.26
CA ILE A 53 -12.65 9.51 18.59
C ILE A 53 -11.30 10.17 18.90
N SER A 54 -11.19 11.48 18.71
CA SER A 54 -9.94 12.24 18.92
C SER A 54 -9.50 12.30 20.39
N ALA A 55 -10.43 12.26 21.34
CA ALA A 55 -10.13 12.17 22.77
C ALA A 55 -9.83 10.74 23.25
N HIS A 56 -9.96 9.73 22.38
CA HIS A 56 -9.79 8.33 22.77
C HIS A 56 -8.31 8.00 23.06
N PRO A 57 -8.00 7.23 24.13
CA PRO A 57 -6.60 6.90 24.49
C PRO A 57 -5.81 6.20 23.38
N LEU A 58 -6.49 5.43 22.52
CA LEU A 58 -5.86 4.72 21.39
C LEU A 58 -5.68 5.58 20.14
N TYR A 59 -6.21 6.80 20.08
CA TYR A 59 -6.18 7.61 18.86
C TYR A 59 -4.77 7.93 18.38
N GLY A 60 -3.85 8.28 19.29
CA GLY A 60 -2.45 8.54 18.94
C GLY A 60 -1.76 7.31 18.33
N LYS A 61 -1.93 6.13 18.94
CA LYS A 61 -1.40 4.86 18.44
C LYS A 61 -1.99 4.52 17.07
N LEU A 62 -3.28 4.75 16.89
CA LEU A 62 -3.96 4.49 15.63
C LEU A 62 -3.37 5.33 14.49
N VAL A 63 -3.15 6.63 14.73
CA VAL A 63 -2.54 7.54 13.76
C VAL A 63 -1.11 7.12 13.43
N GLU A 64 -0.31 6.75 14.42
CA GLU A 64 1.06 6.23 14.23
C GLU A 64 1.06 4.98 13.34
N MET A 65 0.18 4.03 13.61
CA MET A 65 0.09 2.81 12.81
C MET A 65 -0.37 3.09 11.38
N HIS A 66 -1.31 4.01 11.19
CA HIS A 66 -1.77 4.43 9.87
C HIS A 66 -0.64 5.10 9.08
N LEU A 67 0.13 5.98 9.74
CA LEU A 67 1.30 6.61 9.16
C LEU A 67 2.37 5.58 8.78
N GLY A 68 2.56 4.56 9.62
CA GLY A 68 3.43 3.42 9.34
C GLY A 68 3.02 2.65 8.08
N CYS A 69 1.73 2.49 7.81
CA CYS A 69 1.24 1.91 6.55
C CYS A 69 1.62 2.79 5.35
N LEU A 70 1.38 4.10 5.42
CA LEU A 70 1.71 5.04 4.33
C LEU A 70 3.21 5.05 4.03
N LYS A 71 4.07 4.97 5.06
CA LYS A 71 5.52 4.90 4.90
C LYS A 71 5.99 3.65 4.15
N VAL A 72 5.31 2.52 4.34
CA VAL A 72 5.56 1.31 3.54
C VAL A 72 5.11 1.57 2.10
N SER A 73 3.89 2.06 1.91
CA SER A 73 3.31 2.30 0.58
C SER A 73 4.07 3.32 -0.29
N VAL A 74 4.73 4.31 0.31
CA VAL A 74 5.50 5.32 -0.44
C VAL A 74 6.93 4.84 -0.67
N MET A 75 7.21 4.34 -1.87
CA MET A 75 8.57 4.06 -2.33
C MET A 75 9.32 5.37 -2.62
N GLY A 76 9.88 6.04 -1.61
CA GLY A 76 10.82 7.16 -1.81
C GLY A 76 10.62 8.41 -0.93
N ASP A 77 11.37 9.46 -1.27
CA ASP A 77 11.77 10.69 -0.55
C ASP A 77 10.67 11.49 0.19
N VAL A 78 9.39 11.18 0.00
CA VAL A 78 8.27 11.80 0.76
C VAL A 78 8.13 11.22 2.17
N ALA A 79 8.86 10.15 2.49
CA ALA A 79 8.95 9.63 3.86
C ALA A 79 9.43 10.67 4.89
N GLY A 80 10.23 11.65 4.47
CA GLY A 80 10.71 12.73 5.34
C GLY A 80 9.61 13.70 5.79
N ASP A 81 8.58 13.91 4.97
CA ASP A 81 7.43 14.77 5.34
C ASP A 81 6.54 14.07 6.38
N LEU A 82 6.35 12.76 6.23
CA LEU A 82 5.59 11.93 7.18
C LEU A 82 6.25 11.87 8.57
N ASP A 83 7.59 11.86 8.65
CA ASP A 83 8.34 11.85 9.92
C ASP A 83 8.04 13.09 10.80
N HIS A 84 7.78 14.24 10.17
CA HIS A 84 7.40 15.46 10.89
C HIS A 84 6.02 15.33 11.57
N HIS A 85 5.11 14.52 11.01
CA HIS A 85 3.80 14.27 11.62
C HIS A 85 3.88 13.31 12.80
N GLU A 86 4.82 12.35 12.78
CA GLU A 86 4.99 11.36 13.86
C GLU A 86 5.41 11.99 15.20
N THR A 87 6.31 12.99 15.14
CA THR A 87 6.79 13.70 16.34
C THR A 87 5.71 14.46 17.11
N ARG A 88 4.62 14.87 16.46
CA ARG A 88 3.49 15.54 17.13
C ARG A 88 2.67 14.59 18.00
N TYR A 89 2.58 13.31 17.65
CA TYR A 89 1.77 12.32 18.38
C TYR A 89 2.57 11.51 19.40
N GLN A 90 3.89 11.43 19.25
CA GLN A 90 4.82 10.80 20.20
C GLN A 90 4.93 11.50 21.57
N GLN A 91 4.37 12.71 21.73
CA GLN A 91 4.37 13.46 23.00
C GLN A 91 3.24 13.06 23.97
N GLN A 92 2.37 12.11 23.60
CA GLN A 92 1.45 11.47 24.54
C GLN A 92 2.20 10.36 25.33
N PRO A 93 2.02 10.27 26.66
CA PRO A 93 2.77 9.32 27.48
C PRO A 93 2.57 7.87 27.01
N LYS A 94 3.70 7.19 26.77
CA LYS A 94 3.81 5.79 26.27
C LYS A 94 3.44 4.71 27.29
N ASP A 95 2.79 5.09 28.38
CA ASP A 95 2.47 4.18 29.48
C ASP A 95 1.11 3.52 29.28
N CYS A 96 1.04 2.57 28.34
CA CYS A 96 -0.14 1.71 28.18
C CYS A 96 0.26 0.31 27.68
N ASN A 97 1.22 -0.35 28.33
CA ASN A 97 1.59 -1.73 28.02
C ASN A 97 1.21 -2.74 29.12
N LYS A 98 0.21 -2.42 29.96
CA LYS A 98 -0.33 -3.35 30.97
C LYS A 98 -1.80 -3.06 31.23
N TYR A 99 -2.70 -3.54 30.38
CA TYR A 99 -4.12 -3.63 30.75
C TYR A 99 -4.59 -5.07 30.60
N PRO A 100 -4.92 -5.75 31.71
CA PRO A 100 -5.58 -7.04 31.66
C PRO A 100 -7.01 -6.80 31.16
N GLN A 101 -7.41 -7.61 30.19
CA GLN A 101 -8.77 -8.01 29.84
C GLN A 101 -9.83 -7.60 30.86
N LYS A 102 -10.31 -6.37 30.77
CA LYS A 102 -11.54 -5.93 31.44
C LYS A 102 -12.65 -5.94 30.41
N MET A 103 -12.93 -7.15 29.95
CA MET A 103 -14.22 -7.50 29.39
C MET A 103 -15.27 -7.15 30.45
N LEU A 104 -16.27 -6.37 30.05
CA LEU A 104 -17.61 -6.16 30.62
C LEU A 104 -17.96 -4.67 30.42
N HIS A 105 -18.46 -4.40 29.21
CA HIS A 105 -18.86 -3.10 28.63
C HIS A 105 -17.72 -2.21 28.10
N GLN A 106 -16.94 -2.73 27.15
CA GLN A 106 -16.23 -1.86 26.20
C GLN A 106 -17.27 -1.18 25.30
N SER A 107 -17.15 0.13 25.11
CA SER A 107 -18.03 0.84 24.19
C SER A 107 -17.80 0.35 22.74
N ASP A 108 -18.77 0.52 21.83
CA ASP A 108 -18.56 0.16 20.41
C ASP A 108 -17.36 0.89 19.82
N LEU A 109 -17.07 2.10 20.32
CA LEU A 109 -15.89 2.86 19.93
C LEU A 109 -14.59 2.18 20.39
N ASP A 110 -14.54 1.59 21.58
CA ASP A 110 -13.34 0.91 22.08
C ASP A 110 -13.00 -0.29 21.19
N HIS A 111 -14.00 -1.12 20.89
CA HIS A 111 -13.86 -2.25 19.98
C HIS A 111 -13.44 -1.81 18.58
N PHE A 112 -14.03 -0.74 18.05
CA PHE A 112 -13.63 -0.16 16.77
C PHE A 112 -12.16 0.28 16.78
N MET A 113 -11.74 1.03 17.79
CA MET A 113 -10.36 1.53 17.88
C MET A 113 -9.34 0.39 17.99
N GLU A 114 -9.66 -0.67 18.75
CA GLU A 114 -8.83 -1.88 18.85
C GLU A 114 -8.78 -2.67 17.54
N ALA A 115 -9.94 -2.96 16.94
CA ALA A 115 -10.03 -3.71 15.69
C ALA A 115 -9.32 -2.97 14.55
N TYR A 116 -9.44 -1.65 14.49
CA TYR A 116 -8.81 -0.83 13.46
C TYR A 116 -7.29 -0.78 13.63
N CYS A 117 -6.77 -0.73 14.87
CA CYS A 117 -5.35 -0.95 15.11
C CYS A 117 -4.90 -2.32 14.56
N VAL A 118 -5.60 -3.40 14.93
CA VAL A 118 -5.23 -4.76 14.47
C VAL A 118 -5.24 -4.86 12.94
N ALA A 119 -6.23 -4.24 12.28
CA ALA A 119 -6.33 -4.21 10.82
C ALA A 119 -5.13 -3.48 10.19
N LEU A 120 -4.74 -2.31 10.71
CA LEU A 120 -3.58 -1.56 10.22
C LEU A 120 -2.27 -2.32 10.40
N SER A 121 -2.08 -3.01 11.54
CA SER A 121 -0.90 -3.87 11.75
C SER A 121 -0.79 -4.96 10.69
N LYS A 122 -1.90 -5.67 10.41
CA LYS A 122 -1.94 -6.74 9.41
C LYS A 122 -1.72 -6.20 8.00
N LEU A 123 -2.31 -5.04 7.68
CA LEU A 123 -2.11 -4.37 6.40
C LEU A 123 -0.63 -4.02 6.20
N ARG A 124 0.02 -3.44 7.20
CA ARG A 124 1.45 -3.11 7.13
C ARG A 124 2.31 -4.35 6.86
N GLU A 125 2.09 -5.42 7.61
CA GLU A 125 2.82 -6.69 7.43
C GLU A 125 2.61 -7.28 6.02
N ALA A 126 1.37 -7.28 5.54
CA ALA A 126 1.01 -7.77 4.21
C ALA A 126 1.62 -6.94 3.07
N MET A 127 1.89 -5.64 3.29
CA MET A 127 2.55 -4.77 2.31
C MET A 127 4.08 -4.85 2.35
N GLU A 128 4.67 -5.00 3.53
CA GLU A 128 6.14 -4.99 3.73
C GLU A 128 6.83 -6.17 3.01
N GLU A 129 6.22 -7.35 3.03
CA GLU A 129 6.78 -8.55 2.39
C GLU A 129 6.90 -8.45 0.84
N PRO A 130 5.82 -8.14 0.07
CA PRO A 130 5.92 -8.01 -1.38
C PRO A 130 6.79 -6.82 -1.81
N GLN A 131 6.82 -5.74 -1.02
CA GLN A 131 7.68 -4.59 -1.29
C GLN A 131 9.16 -4.96 -1.16
N GLN A 132 9.55 -5.61 -0.06
CA GLN A 132 10.94 -6.02 0.14
C GLN A 132 11.39 -7.02 -0.94
N LYS A 133 10.52 -7.97 -1.32
CA LYS A 133 10.79 -8.91 -2.42
C LYS A 133 11.02 -8.20 -3.74
N SER A 134 10.17 -7.23 -4.07
CA SER A 134 10.27 -6.46 -5.32
C SER A 134 11.54 -5.61 -5.35
N MET A 135 11.87 -4.94 -4.24
CA MET A 135 13.10 -4.15 -4.10
C MET A 135 14.34 -5.04 -4.27
N ALA A 136 14.39 -6.20 -3.62
CA ALA A 136 15.50 -7.13 -3.75
C ALA A 136 15.67 -7.65 -5.19
N PHE A 137 14.56 -7.96 -5.87
CA PHE A 137 14.57 -8.37 -7.27
C PHE A 137 15.13 -7.27 -8.18
N ILE A 138 14.64 -6.04 -8.05
CA ILE A 138 15.11 -4.89 -8.84
C ILE A 138 16.60 -4.63 -8.58
N SER A 139 17.03 -4.61 -7.32
CA SER A 139 18.45 -4.41 -6.98
C SER A 139 19.35 -5.50 -7.57
N SER A 140 18.93 -6.77 -7.50
CA SER A 140 19.66 -7.89 -8.10
C SER A 140 19.80 -7.73 -9.61
N MET A 141 18.71 -7.40 -10.31
CA MET A 141 18.72 -7.17 -11.76
C MET A 141 19.65 -6.00 -12.12
N HIS A 142 19.58 -4.91 -11.38
CA HIS A 142 20.45 -3.75 -11.59
C HIS A 142 21.93 -4.11 -11.42
N SER A 143 22.29 -4.89 -10.39
CA SER A 143 23.67 -5.37 -10.19
C SER A 143 24.16 -6.24 -11.35
N GLN A 144 23.33 -7.15 -11.86
CA GLN A 144 23.68 -8.00 -13.01
C GLN A 144 23.92 -7.16 -14.28
N LEU A 145 23.05 -6.19 -14.55
CA LEU A 145 23.20 -5.29 -15.70
C LEU A 145 24.47 -4.43 -15.58
N GLN A 146 24.79 -3.94 -14.38
CA GLN A 146 26.01 -3.18 -14.15
C GLN A 146 27.27 -4.03 -14.36
N GLU A 147 27.29 -5.27 -13.86
CA GLU A 147 28.40 -6.20 -14.08
C GLU A 147 28.65 -6.44 -15.57
N MET A 148 27.58 -6.72 -16.34
CA MET A 148 27.68 -6.90 -17.80
C MET A 148 28.22 -5.66 -18.51
N SER A 149 27.80 -4.46 -18.08
CA SER A 149 28.27 -3.20 -18.67
C SER A 149 29.72 -2.84 -18.29
N ALA A 150 30.21 -3.37 -17.17
CA ALA A 150 31.55 -3.14 -16.67
C ALA A 150 32.60 -4.12 -17.23
N ILE A 151 32.18 -5.23 -17.86
CA ILE A 151 33.07 -6.13 -18.59
C ILE A 151 33.53 -5.41 -19.87
N PRO A 152 34.82 -5.01 -19.99
CA PRO A 152 35.33 -4.52 -21.26
C PRO A 152 35.24 -5.69 -22.24
N ILE A 153 34.60 -5.48 -23.40
CA ILE A 153 34.64 -6.44 -24.51
C ILE A 153 36.08 -6.49 -25.02
N ALA A 154 36.93 -7.26 -24.33
CA ALA A 154 38.34 -7.39 -24.62
C ALA A 154 38.61 -8.57 -25.55
N HIS A 155 37.79 -8.81 -26.57
CA HIS A 155 38.07 -9.79 -27.63
C HIS A 155 37.38 -9.29 -28.92
N SER A 156 38.08 -8.94 -30.02
CA SER A 156 39.22 -9.62 -30.62
C SER A 156 40.36 -8.66 -31.06
N ASN A 157 41.48 -8.65 -30.34
CA ASN A 157 42.77 -8.52 -30.99
C ASN A 157 43.26 -9.95 -31.25
N GLY A 158 43.11 -10.42 -32.49
CA GLY A 158 43.76 -11.65 -32.93
C GLY A 158 45.28 -11.53 -32.77
N PRO A 159 46.01 -12.64 -32.58
CA PRO A 159 47.46 -12.57 -32.49
C PRO A 159 48.01 -11.95 -33.78
N ALA A 160 48.78 -10.87 -33.64
CA ALA A 160 49.44 -10.21 -34.74
C ALA A 160 50.27 -11.24 -35.52
N HIS A 161 49.82 -11.57 -36.73
CA HIS A 161 50.56 -12.42 -37.65
C HIS A 161 51.84 -11.67 -38.05
N PRO A 162 53.04 -12.28 -37.98
CA PRO A 162 54.27 -11.59 -38.35
C PRO A 162 54.23 -11.25 -39.85
N LEU A 163 54.50 -9.99 -40.18
CA LEU A 163 54.69 -9.54 -41.56
C LEU A 163 55.82 -10.35 -42.23
N PRO A 164 55.63 -10.86 -43.46
CA PRO A 164 56.72 -11.47 -44.21
C PRO A 164 57.77 -10.40 -44.62
N PRO A 165 59.05 -10.75 -44.71
CA PRO A 165 60.11 -9.81 -45.08
C PRO A 165 59.94 -9.31 -46.52
N PRO A 166 60.39 -8.07 -46.84
CA PRO A 166 60.34 -7.56 -48.20
C PRO A 166 61.27 -8.40 -49.08
N THR A 167 60.72 -9.01 -50.12
CA THR A 167 61.53 -9.65 -51.16
C THR A 167 62.26 -8.57 -51.94
N SER A 168 63.56 -8.45 -51.68
CA SER A 168 64.53 -7.83 -52.56
C SER A 168 64.44 -8.49 -53.94
N SER A 169 63.78 -7.82 -54.88
CA SER A 169 63.82 -8.18 -56.30
C SER A 169 65.06 -7.53 -56.90
N SER A 170 66.15 -8.30 -56.95
CA SER A 170 67.40 -7.95 -57.64
C SER A 170 67.45 -8.63 -59.02
N GLY A 171 67.73 -7.83 -60.05
CA GLY A 171 68.11 -8.27 -61.41
C GLY A 171 66.93 -8.58 -62.33
N LYS A 172 66.84 -8.06 -63.55
CA LYS A 172 67.85 -7.60 -64.52
C LYS A 172 67.25 -6.55 -65.45
#